data_AF-A0A960E5W2-F1
#
_entry.id   AF-A0A960E5W2-F1
#
_cell.length_a   1.000
_cell.length_b   1.000
_cell.length_c   1.000
_cell.angle_alpha   90.00
_cell.angle_beta   90.00
_cell.angle_gamma   90.00
#
_symmetry.space_group_name_H-M   'P 1'
#
loop_
_entity.id
_entity.type
_entity.pdbx_description
1 polymer ?
#
loop_
_entity_poly.entity_id
_entity_poly.type
_entity_poly.pdbx_seq_one_letter_code
_entity_poly.pdbx_strand_id
1 'polypeptide(L)'
;MPVPGPIALGRGVVIDAGGAVPAPWMAAPVVTIDADALGAPQAVLTQLHRAWVARTPVVVELAVDPGEFRAPAAIDDEPWRLDPDVEPAGDRLHFLVWANTYDARSGTPIWWWGRKAARLGATETPDGDADLVLADGTAAWVDGGPRQPLAPELVAGAAVVHRESVELGALVVAPPPTDPSADLAPDQLAAVAHQRGPARVIAPAGSGKTRVL
;
A
#
# COMPACT_ATOMS: atom_id res chain seq x y z
N MET A 1 -5.73 1.82 -19.65
CA MET A 1 -5.08 0.74 -18.88
C MET A 1 -5.93 0.40 -17.65
N PRO A 2 -6.56 -0.78 -17.61
CA PRO A 2 -7.20 -1.25 -16.40
C PRO A 2 -6.58 -2.53 -15.87
N VAL A 3 -7.02 -2.89 -14.66
CA VAL A 3 -6.71 -4.06 -13.83
C VAL A 3 -5.50 -4.90 -14.30
N PRO A 4 -4.36 -4.87 -13.59
CA PRO A 4 -4.14 -4.28 -12.26
C PRO A 4 -3.58 -2.85 -12.30
N GLY A 5 -3.40 -2.26 -13.48
CA GLY A 5 -2.64 -1.01 -13.66
C GLY A 5 -1.12 -1.27 -13.72
N PRO A 6 -0.29 -0.22 -13.60
CA PRO A 6 1.17 -0.32 -13.70
C PRO A 6 1.78 -1.30 -12.68
N ILE A 7 2.79 -2.07 -13.11
CA ILE A 7 3.52 -3.02 -12.26
C ILE A 7 4.11 -2.34 -11.03
N ALA A 8 4.55 -1.09 -11.15
CA ALA A 8 5.10 -0.30 -10.05
C ALA A 8 4.09 -0.04 -8.91
N LEU A 9 2.80 -0.28 -9.10
CA LEU A 9 1.80 -0.20 -8.03
C LEU A 9 1.71 -1.49 -7.21
N GLY A 10 2.18 -2.63 -7.72
CA GLY A 10 2.29 -3.88 -6.97
C GLY A 10 0.95 -4.43 -6.44
N ARG A 11 -0.16 -4.13 -7.13
CA ARG A 11 -1.51 -4.46 -6.65
C ARG A 11 -1.77 -5.95 -6.71
N GLY A 12 -2.22 -6.54 -5.61
CA GLY A 12 -2.66 -7.93 -5.53
C GLY A 12 -4.15 -8.10 -5.79
N VAL A 13 -4.68 -9.27 -5.45
CA VAL A 13 -6.10 -9.59 -5.54
C VAL A 13 -6.53 -10.51 -4.40
N VAL A 14 -7.75 -10.33 -3.92
CA VAL A 14 -8.41 -11.18 -2.94
C VAL A 14 -9.42 -12.08 -3.65
N ILE A 15 -9.40 -13.37 -3.33
CA ILE A 15 -10.36 -14.38 -3.79
C ILE A 15 -10.89 -15.18 -2.59
N ASP A 16 -12.00 -15.88 -2.78
CA ASP A 16 -12.45 -16.90 -1.82
C ASP A 16 -11.62 -18.18 -2.00
N ALA A 17 -11.58 -19.02 -0.96
CA ALA A 17 -10.91 -20.32 -1.00
C ALA A 17 -11.36 -21.18 -2.19
N GLY A 18 -10.38 -21.65 -2.99
CA GLY A 18 -10.64 -22.41 -4.21
C GLY A 18 -11.21 -21.57 -5.37
N GLY A 19 -11.30 -20.25 -5.20
CA GLY A 19 -11.73 -19.32 -6.24
C GLY A 19 -10.76 -19.26 -7.41
N ALA A 20 -11.27 -18.89 -8.59
CA ALA A 20 -10.43 -18.73 -9.77
C ALA A 20 -9.53 -17.49 -9.62
N VAL A 21 -8.20 -17.68 -9.77
CA VAL A 21 -7.25 -16.57 -9.82
C VAL A 21 -7.43 -15.82 -11.15
N PRO A 22 -7.73 -14.50 -11.15
CA PRO A 22 -7.87 -13.76 -12.39
C PRO A 22 -6.54 -13.68 -13.17
N ALA A 23 -6.63 -13.64 -14.50
CA ALA A 23 -5.48 -13.75 -15.41
C ALA A 23 -4.25 -12.88 -15.04
N PRO A 24 -4.39 -11.60 -14.62
CA PRO A 24 -3.22 -10.78 -14.28
C PRO A 24 -2.39 -11.28 -13.09
N TRP A 25 -2.96 -12.11 -12.22
CA TRP A 25 -2.31 -12.59 -10.99
C TRP A 25 -2.04 -14.09 -10.99
N MET A 26 -2.26 -14.81 -12.10
CA MET A 26 -2.06 -16.26 -12.15
C MET A 26 -0.64 -16.71 -11.77
N ALA A 27 0.36 -15.85 -11.98
CA ALA A 27 1.76 -16.12 -11.61
C ALA A 27 2.16 -15.52 -10.25
N ALA A 28 1.27 -14.79 -9.58
CA ALA A 28 1.55 -14.19 -8.28
C ALA A 28 1.50 -15.27 -7.18
N PRO A 29 2.34 -15.17 -6.13
CA PRO A 29 2.30 -16.09 -5.02
C PRO A 29 0.94 -16.00 -4.29
N VAL A 30 0.42 -17.16 -3.89
CA VAL A 30 -0.82 -17.28 -3.11
C VAL A 30 -0.48 -17.25 -1.62
N VAL A 31 -1.25 -16.48 -0.87
CA VAL A 31 -1.20 -16.40 0.60
C VAL A 31 -2.60 -16.71 1.11
N THR A 32 -2.78 -17.91 1.67
CA THR A 32 -4.06 -18.35 2.23
C THR A 32 -4.23 -17.83 3.66
N ILE A 33 -5.41 -17.29 3.95
CA ILE A 33 -5.83 -16.87 5.29
C ILE A 33 -6.94 -17.82 5.72
N ASP A 34 -6.56 -18.80 6.53
CA ASP A 34 -7.45 -19.79 7.14
C ASP A 34 -7.49 -19.61 8.67
N ALA A 35 -8.20 -20.51 9.36
CA ALA A 35 -8.32 -20.47 10.82
C ALA A 35 -6.95 -20.63 11.53
N ASP A 36 -6.03 -21.41 10.97
CA ASP A 36 -4.69 -21.59 11.53
C ASP A 36 -3.87 -20.30 11.41
N ALA A 37 -3.98 -19.61 10.26
CA ALA A 37 -3.39 -18.29 10.06
C ALA A 37 -3.97 -17.24 11.02
N LEU A 38 -5.27 -17.30 11.36
CA LEU A 38 -5.85 -16.42 12.38
C LEU A 38 -5.37 -16.74 13.80
N GLY A 39 -5.19 -18.03 14.11
CA GLY A 39 -4.67 -18.48 15.41
C GLY A 39 -3.20 -18.16 15.65
N ALA A 40 -2.38 -18.11 14.58
CA ALA A 40 -0.95 -17.82 14.64
C ALA A 40 -0.50 -16.87 13.49
N PRO A 41 -0.89 -15.59 13.53
CA PRO A 41 -0.82 -14.70 12.36
C PRO A 41 0.58 -14.21 12.00
N GLN A 42 1.59 -14.41 12.85
CA GLN A 42 2.90 -13.76 12.67
C GLN A 42 3.59 -14.10 11.34
N ALA A 43 3.48 -15.35 10.88
CA ALA A 43 4.07 -15.77 9.61
C ALA A 43 3.38 -15.09 8.42
N VAL A 44 2.04 -15.10 8.40
CA VAL A 44 1.26 -14.49 7.30
C VAL A 44 1.40 -12.96 7.28
N LEU A 45 1.40 -12.33 8.45
CA LEU A 45 1.64 -10.88 8.58
C LEU A 45 3.00 -10.49 8.03
N THR A 46 4.05 -11.24 8.39
CA THR A 46 5.41 -11.00 7.89
C THR A 46 5.47 -11.13 6.37
N GLN A 47 4.85 -12.18 5.81
CA GLN A 47 4.83 -12.42 4.37
C GLN A 47 4.09 -11.31 3.61
N LEU A 48 2.86 -10.97 4.03
CA LEU A 48 2.06 -9.94 3.40
C LEU A 48 2.70 -8.55 3.53
N HIS A 49 3.27 -8.24 4.70
CA HIS A 49 3.98 -6.98 4.90
C HIS A 49 5.17 -6.85 3.97
N ARG A 50 5.98 -7.91 3.84
CA ARG A 50 7.13 -7.92 2.93
C ARG A 50 6.70 -7.73 1.48
N ALA A 51 5.64 -8.39 1.06
CA ALA A 51 5.08 -8.23 -0.28
C ALA A 51 4.57 -6.80 -0.52
N TRP A 52 3.84 -6.22 0.44
CA TRP A 52 3.35 -4.84 0.37
C TRP A 52 4.49 -3.82 0.26
N VAL A 53 5.52 -3.93 1.11
CA VAL A 53 6.70 -3.04 1.07
C VAL A 53 7.49 -3.19 -0.24
N ALA A 54 7.65 -4.42 -0.71
CA ALA A 54 8.36 -4.73 -1.95
C ALA A 54 7.51 -4.48 -3.22
N ARG A 55 6.25 -4.06 -3.08
CA ARG A 55 5.28 -3.91 -4.18
C ARG A 55 5.19 -5.17 -5.04
N THR A 56 5.31 -6.33 -4.40
CA THR A 56 5.13 -7.62 -5.06
C THR A 56 3.64 -7.98 -4.99
N PRO A 57 2.95 -8.15 -6.13
CA PRO A 57 1.55 -8.53 -6.11
C PRO A 57 1.41 -9.95 -5.53
N VAL A 58 0.35 -10.17 -4.75
CA VAL A 58 0.00 -11.47 -4.17
C VAL A 58 -1.47 -11.78 -4.44
N VAL A 59 -1.80 -13.06 -4.48
CA VAL A 59 -3.19 -13.54 -4.38
C VAL A 59 -3.44 -13.82 -2.91
N VAL A 60 -4.38 -13.12 -2.29
CA VAL A 60 -4.87 -13.45 -0.95
C VAL A 60 -6.07 -14.36 -1.09
N GLU A 61 -5.95 -15.60 -0.65
CA GLU A 61 -7.04 -16.57 -0.64
C GLU A 61 -7.70 -16.58 0.74
N LEU A 62 -8.97 -16.15 0.83
CA LEU A 62 -9.72 -16.12 2.09
C LEU A 62 -10.47 -17.44 2.30
N ALA A 63 -10.06 -18.19 3.33
CA ALA A 63 -10.73 -19.40 3.80
C ALA A 63 -11.47 -19.19 5.15
N VAL A 64 -11.63 -17.93 5.56
CA VAL A 64 -12.34 -17.47 6.77
C VAL A 64 -13.22 -16.28 6.42
N ASP A 65 -14.21 -15.97 7.26
CA ASP A 65 -14.96 -14.72 7.10
C ASP A 65 -14.04 -13.53 7.44
N PRO A 66 -13.81 -12.57 6.53
CA PRO A 66 -13.03 -11.38 6.86
C PRO A 66 -13.61 -10.51 7.99
N GLY A 67 -14.85 -10.75 8.42
CA GLY A 67 -15.41 -10.23 9.65
C GLY A 67 -14.65 -10.67 10.90
N GLU A 68 -14.01 -11.85 10.90
CA GLU A 68 -13.29 -12.40 12.06
C GLU A 68 -12.07 -11.55 12.43
N PHE A 69 -11.24 -11.17 11.46
CA PHE A 69 -10.07 -10.31 11.71
C PHE A 69 -10.40 -8.80 11.63
N ARG A 70 -11.66 -8.44 11.44
CA ARG A 70 -12.16 -7.06 11.64
C ARG A 70 -12.78 -6.89 13.04
N ALA A 71 -13.08 -7.98 13.75
CA ALA A 71 -13.67 -7.92 15.07
C ALA A 71 -12.73 -7.15 16.03
N PRO A 72 -13.27 -6.27 16.90
CA PRO A 72 -12.46 -5.55 17.87
C PRO A 72 -11.65 -6.52 18.74
N ALA A 73 -10.34 -6.29 18.81
CA ALA A 73 -9.46 -7.04 19.69
C ALA A 73 -9.37 -6.37 21.07
N ALA A 74 -9.32 -7.18 22.13
CA ALA A 74 -8.94 -6.74 23.46
C ALA A 74 -7.49 -7.12 23.74
N ILE A 75 -6.74 -6.21 24.33
CA ILE A 75 -5.40 -6.46 24.87
C ILE A 75 -5.53 -6.23 26.38
N ASP A 76 -5.45 -7.31 27.15
CA ASP A 76 -5.72 -7.30 28.59
C ASP A 76 -4.48 -6.94 29.43
N ASP A 77 -3.31 -6.83 28.79
CA ASP A 77 -2.09 -6.37 29.45
C ASP A 77 -2.20 -4.91 29.88
N GLU A 78 -1.67 -4.62 31.07
CA GLU A 78 -1.60 -3.25 31.57
C GLU A 78 -0.82 -2.35 30.60
N PRO A 79 -1.28 -1.10 30.34
CA PRO A 79 -0.69 -0.25 29.30
C PRO A 79 0.84 -0.04 29.41
N TRP A 80 1.39 -0.04 30.62
CA TRP A 80 2.84 0.13 30.85
C TRP A 80 3.67 -1.16 30.66
N ARG A 81 3.02 -2.29 30.36
CA ARG A 81 3.66 -3.57 30.01
C ARG A 81 3.72 -3.81 28.51
N LEU A 82 3.00 -3.00 27.73
CA LEU A 82 2.97 -3.12 26.28
C LEU A 82 4.31 -2.67 25.68
N ASP A 83 4.81 -3.44 24.72
CA ASP A 83 5.91 -3.00 23.87
C ASP A 83 5.43 -1.82 23.00
N PRO A 84 6.30 -0.83 22.70
CA PRO A 84 5.99 0.22 21.73
C PRO A 84 5.48 -0.27 20.36
N ASP A 85 5.75 -1.52 19.97
CA ASP A 85 5.32 -2.10 18.71
C ASP A 85 4.03 -2.94 18.78
N VAL A 86 3.36 -3.00 19.95
CA VAL A 86 2.11 -3.74 20.11
C VAL A 86 1.03 -3.18 19.16
N GLU A 87 0.54 -4.04 18.28
CA GLU A 87 -0.57 -3.78 17.36
C GLU A 87 -1.52 -4.99 17.38
N PRO A 88 -2.85 -4.80 17.41
CA PRO A 88 -3.79 -5.90 17.21
C PRO A 88 -3.55 -6.62 15.89
N ALA A 89 -3.25 -7.93 15.95
CA ALA A 89 -2.91 -8.70 14.75
C ALA A 89 -4.03 -8.71 13.69
N GLY A 90 -5.30 -8.69 14.13
CA GLY A 90 -6.46 -8.58 13.26
C GLY A 90 -6.47 -7.28 12.45
N ASP A 91 -6.24 -6.14 13.10
CA ASP A 91 -6.17 -4.83 12.44
C ASP A 91 -5.03 -4.80 11.41
N ARG A 92 -3.87 -5.34 11.78
CA ARG A 92 -2.73 -5.43 10.88
C ARG A 92 -3.01 -6.33 9.67
N LEU A 93 -3.65 -7.47 9.90
CA LEU A 93 -4.06 -8.38 8.83
C LEU A 93 -5.09 -7.71 7.92
N HIS A 94 -6.10 -7.05 8.49
CA HIS A 94 -7.11 -6.29 7.75
C HIS A 94 -6.46 -5.26 6.84
N PHE A 95 -5.54 -4.47 7.39
CA PHE A 95 -4.79 -3.51 6.62
C PHE A 95 -4.05 -4.18 5.45
N LEU A 96 -3.24 -5.22 5.70
CA LEU A 96 -2.41 -5.86 4.67
C LEU A 96 -3.23 -6.57 3.59
N VAL A 97 -4.39 -7.13 3.94
CA VAL A 97 -5.29 -7.80 3.00
C VAL A 97 -5.90 -6.81 2.02
N TRP A 98 -6.31 -5.62 2.48
CA TRP A 98 -7.13 -4.69 1.68
C TRP A 98 -6.41 -3.45 1.17
N ALA A 99 -5.24 -3.11 1.74
CA ALA A 99 -4.55 -1.86 1.42
C ALA A 99 -4.19 -1.75 -0.06
N ASN A 100 -3.71 -2.84 -0.68
CA ASN A 100 -3.21 -2.82 -2.05
C ASN A 100 -3.70 -3.99 -2.91
N THR A 101 -4.96 -4.40 -2.75
CA THR A 101 -5.55 -5.54 -3.47
C THR A 101 -6.89 -5.19 -4.10
N TYR A 102 -7.18 -5.79 -5.25
CA TYR A 102 -8.54 -5.83 -5.79
C TYR A 102 -9.37 -6.89 -5.04
N ASP A 103 -10.68 -6.70 -4.95
CA ASP A 103 -11.61 -7.71 -4.43
C ASP A 103 -12.28 -8.44 -5.59
N ALA A 104 -11.91 -9.69 -5.85
CA ALA A 104 -12.43 -10.49 -6.97
C ALA A 104 -13.44 -11.57 -6.53
N ARG A 105 -13.85 -11.57 -5.26
CA ARG A 105 -14.79 -12.57 -4.70
C ARG A 105 -16.16 -12.55 -5.38
N SER A 106 -16.57 -11.40 -5.92
CA SER A 106 -17.80 -11.26 -6.71
C SER A 106 -17.63 -11.50 -8.23
N GLY A 107 -16.52 -12.10 -8.66
CA GLY A 107 -16.21 -12.39 -10.07
C GLY A 107 -15.50 -11.23 -10.78
N THR A 108 -16.10 -10.04 -10.84
CA THR A 108 -15.43 -8.84 -11.37
C THR A 108 -14.53 -8.21 -10.31
N PRO A 109 -13.21 -8.05 -10.53
CA PRO A 109 -12.31 -7.42 -9.56
C PRO A 109 -12.70 -5.97 -9.27
N ILE A 110 -12.84 -5.63 -8.00
CA ILE A 110 -13.23 -4.31 -7.52
C ILE A 110 -12.03 -3.62 -6.89
N TRP A 111 -11.68 -2.42 -7.38
CA TRP A 111 -10.75 -1.52 -6.70
C TRP A 111 -11.51 -0.63 -5.73
N TRP A 112 -11.58 -1.03 -4.46
CA TRP A 112 -12.36 -0.29 -3.46
C TRP A 112 -11.82 1.12 -3.20
N TRP A 113 -10.53 1.37 -3.40
CA TRP A 113 -9.95 2.71 -3.25
C TRP A 113 -10.39 3.67 -4.36
N GLY A 114 -10.58 3.20 -5.59
CA GLY A 114 -11.20 3.99 -6.67
C GLY A 114 -12.62 4.42 -6.30
N ARG A 115 -13.44 3.47 -5.82
CA ARG A 115 -14.80 3.75 -5.33
C ARG A 115 -14.84 4.74 -4.16
N LYS A 116 -13.90 4.63 -3.22
CA LYS A 116 -13.78 5.59 -2.10
C LYS A 116 -13.40 6.98 -2.62
N ALA A 117 -12.44 7.08 -3.53
CA ALA A 117 -12.04 8.34 -4.13
C ALA A 117 -13.16 8.99 -4.95
N ALA A 118 -13.99 8.19 -5.63
CA ALA A 118 -15.13 8.70 -6.39
C ALA A 118 -16.16 9.41 -5.51
N ARG A 119 -16.39 8.90 -4.29
CA ARG A 119 -17.24 9.55 -3.29
C ARG A 119 -16.71 10.92 -2.82
N LEU A 120 -15.43 11.20 -3.06
CA LEU A 120 -14.78 12.48 -2.75
C LEU A 120 -14.77 13.44 -3.96
N GLY A 121 -15.42 13.08 -5.07
CA GLY A 121 -15.55 13.95 -6.26
C GLY A 121 -14.65 13.59 -7.44
N ALA A 122 -13.92 12.48 -7.38
CA ALA A 122 -13.28 11.92 -8.57
C ALA A 122 -14.30 11.14 -9.44
N THR A 123 -13.95 10.92 -10.70
CA THR A 123 -14.71 10.05 -11.62
C THR A 123 -13.93 8.79 -11.90
N GLU A 124 -14.48 7.61 -11.61
CA GLU A 124 -13.84 6.32 -11.94
C GLU A 124 -13.74 6.16 -13.47
N THR A 125 -12.63 5.61 -13.95
CA THR A 125 -12.39 5.36 -15.37
C THR A 125 -12.03 3.89 -15.62
N PRO A 126 -13.01 2.96 -15.59
CA PRO A 126 -12.77 1.52 -15.73
C PRO A 126 -12.07 1.14 -17.04
N ASP A 127 -12.29 1.91 -18.10
CA ASP A 127 -11.68 1.70 -19.43
C ASP A 127 -10.66 2.78 -19.80
N GLY A 128 -10.35 3.70 -18.86
CA GLY A 128 -9.44 4.82 -19.09
C GLY A 128 -7.98 4.50 -18.82
N ASP A 129 -7.14 5.54 -18.85
CA ASP A 129 -5.68 5.42 -18.70
C ASP A 129 -5.18 5.32 -17.26
N ALA A 130 -6.06 5.60 -16.28
CA ALA A 130 -5.81 5.47 -14.86
C ALA A 130 -7.07 4.97 -14.11
N ASP A 131 -7.02 4.86 -12.77
CA ASP A 131 -8.21 4.46 -11.99
C ASP A 131 -9.32 5.51 -12.05
N LEU A 132 -8.94 6.79 -12.08
CA LEU A 132 -9.87 7.90 -11.99
C LEU A 132 -9.39 9.17 -12.70
N VAL A 133 -10.31 10.11 -12.88
CA VAL A 133 -10.08 11.49 -13.28
C VAL A 133 -10.50 12.41 -12.14
N LEU A 134 -9.61 13.30 -11.73
CA LEU A 134 -9.86 14.32 -10.71
C LEU A 134 -10.75 15.44 -11.27
N ALA A 135 -11.27 16.29 -10.37
CA ALA A 135 -12.19 17.37 -10.75
C ALA A 135 -11.60 18.39 -11.74
N ASP A 136 -10.27 18.52 -11.78
CA ASP A 136 -9.55 19.39 -12.72
C ASP A 136 -9.22 18.71 -14.06
N GLY A 137 -9.68 17.47 -14.27
CA GLY A 137 -9.42 16.66 -15.46
C GLY A 137 -8.14 15.82 -15.39
N THR A 138 -7.38 15.88 -14.30
CA THR A 138 -6.15 15.10 -14.15
C THR A 138 -6.44 13.61 -13.99
N ALA A 139 -5.90 12.76 -14.87
CA ALA A 139 -5.92 11.31 -14.68
C ALA A 139 -5.00 10.91 -13.52
N ALA A 140 -5.49 10.05 -12.62
CA ALA A 140 -4.72 9.61 -11.47
C ALA A 140 -4.95 8.13 -11.08
N TRP A 141 -3.89 7.52 -10.57
CA TRP A 141 -3.93 6.24 -9.88
C TRP A 141 -4.18 6.44 -8.40
N VAL A 142 -4.97 5.56 -7.79
CA VAL A 142 -5.03 5.47 -6.32
C VAL A 142 -4.05 4.41 -5.84
N ASP A 143 -2.95 4.80 -5.20
CA ASP A 143 -1.91 3.85 -4.76
C ASP A 143 -2.21 3.30 -3.36
N GLY A 144 -2.34 1.99 -3.27
CA GLY A 144 -2.54 1.26 -2.02
C GLY A 144 -1.24 0.81 -1.34
N GLY A 145 -0.10 0.96 -2.03
CA GLY A 145 1.23 0.62 -1.53
C GLY A 145 1.71 1.57 -0.42
N PRO A 146 2.93 1.33 0.10
CA PRO A 146 3.58 2.28 1.01
C PRO A 146 3.75 3.63 0.33
N ARG A 147 3.45 4.72 1.06
CA ARG A 147 3.72 6.06 0.57
C ARG A 147 5.19 6.20 0.19
N GLN A 148 5.42 6.60 -1.04
CA GLN A 148 6.71 6.92 -1.59
C GLN A 148 6.48 7.80 -2.83
N PRO A 149 7.44 8.66 -3.21
CA PRO A 149 7.39 9.29 -4.52
C PRO A 149 7.48 8.20 -5.61
N LEU A 150 6.61 8.28 -6.60
CA LEU A 150 6.62 7.41 -7.78
C LEU A 150 6.96 8.26 -9.00
N ALA A 151 8.01 7.86 -9.72
CA ALA A 151 8.41 8.55 -10.93
C ALA A 151 7.29 8.46 -11.99
N PRO A 152 6.95 9.55 -12.70
CA PRO A 152 5.82 9.57 -13.63
C PRO A 152 5.83 8.43 -14.65
N GLU A 153 7.00 8.06 -15.18
CA GLU A 153 7.18 6.97 -16.14
C GLU A 153 6.77 5.60 -15.58
N LEU A 154 6.88 5.37 -14.27
CA LEU A 154 6.47 4.14 -13.62
C LEU A 154 4.95 4.01 -13.49
N VAL A 155 4.23 5.13 -13.65
CA VAL A 155 2.78 5.24 -13.54
C VAL A 155 2.13 5.79 -14.82
N ALA A 156 2.81 5.59 -15.96
CA ALA A 156 2.36 5.99 -17.30
C ALA A 156 2.03 7.50 -17.42
N GLY A 157 2.76 8.34 -16.70
CA GLY A 157 2.62 9.79 -16.70
C GLY A 157 1.42 10.32 -15.91
N ALA A 158 0.58 9.45 -15.34
CA ALA A 158 -0.57 9.86 -14.55
C ALA A 158 -0.16 10.31 -13.14
N ALA A 159 -1.00 11.14 -12.52
CA ALA A 159 -0.83 11.52 -11.13
C ALA A 159 -1.05 10.32 -10.19
N VAL A 160 -0.56 10.42 -8.96
CA VAL A 160 -0.80 9.41 -7.92
C VAL A 160 -1.47 10.06 -6.72
N VAL A 161 -2.57 9.48 -6.27
CA VAL A 161 -3.20 9.79 -4.98
C VAL A 161 -3.01 8.58 -4.07
N HIS A 162 -2.40 8.74 -2.90
CA HIS A 162 -2.23 7.59 -2.00
C HIS A 162 -3.52 7.27 -1.24
N ARG A 163 -3.75 5.98 -0.96
CA ARG A 163 -4.94 5.48 -0.24
C ARG A 163 -5.20 6.20 1.09
N GLU A 164 -4.14 6.60 1.79
CA GLU A 164 -4.24 7.26 3.09
C GLU A 164 -4.81 8.68 2.96
N SER A 165 -4.55 9.37 1.84
CA SER A 165 -5.18 10.66 1.55
C SER A 165 -6.67 10.47 1.29
N VAL A 166 -7.04 9.44 0.52
CA VAL A 166 -8.45 9.07 0.27
C VAL A 166 -9.15 8.69 1.59
N GLU A 167 -8.47 7.94 2.46
CA GLU A 167 -8.97 7.55 3.78
C GLU A 167 -9.22 8.76 4.69
N LEU A 168 -8.36 9.79 4.60
CA LEU A 168 -8.53 11.08 5.26
C LEU A 168 -9.56 12.01 4.57
N GLY A 169 -10.25 11.53 3.53
CA GLY A 169 -11.28 12.30 2.82
C GLY A 169 -10.73 13.34 1.84
N ALA A 170 -9.49 13.16 1.36
CA ALA A 170 -8.83 14.11 0.46
C ALA A 170 -8.26 13.44 -0.80
N LEU A 171 -8.31 14.17 -1.93
CA LEU A 171 -7.72 13.76 -3.21
C LEU A 171 -6.42 14.54 -3.46
N VAL A 172 -5.41 14.30 -2.63
CA VAL A 172 -4.11 14.99 -2.72
C VAL A 172 -3.18 14.22 -3.62
N VAL A 173 -2.75 14.86 -4.71
CA VAL A 173 -1.73 14.33 -5.62
C VAL A 173 -0.36 14.33 -4.93
N ALA A 174 0.31 13.19 -4.95
CA ALA A 174 1.68 13.05 -4.47
C ALA A 174 2.65 13.74 -5.44
N PRO A 175 3.61 14.54 -4.95
CA PRO A 175 4.63 15.12 -5.80
C PRO A 175 5.55 14.02 -6.37
N PRO A 176 6.07 14.21 -7.60
CA PRO A 176 7.07 13.30 -8.15
C PRO A 176 8.38 13.36 -7.36
N PRO A 177 9.26 12.35 -7.50
CA PRO A 177 10.61 12.40 -6.94
C PRO A 177 11.34 13.64 -7.45
N THR A 178 12.10 14.28 -6.57
CA THR A 178 12.94 15.44 -6.92
C THR A 178 14.36 15.18 -6.44
N ASP A 179 15.32 15.32 -7.34
CA ASP A 179 16.72 15.14 -7.01
C ASP A 179 17.24 16.29 -6.13
N PRO A 180 18.07 16.00 -5.12
CA PRO A 180 18.70 17.05 -4.32
C PRO A 180 19.64 17.89 -5.20
N SER A 181 19.50 19.21 -5.11
CA SER A 181 20.33 20.18 -5.85
C SER A 181 21.44 20.82 -5.02
N ALA A 182 21.50 20.52 -3.72
CA ALA A 182 22.48 21.09 -2.81
C ALA A 182 23.87 20.48 -3.04
N ASP A 183 24.90 21.33 -3.03
CA ASP A 183 26.30 20.87 -2.99
C ASP A 183 26.59 20.22 -1.63
N LEU A 184 26.70 18.89 -1.66
CA LEU A 184 26.78 17.98 -0.52
C LEU A 184 27.74 16.84 -0.85
N ALA A 185 28.38 16.29 0.18
CA ALA A 185 29.20 15.08 0.02
C ALA A 185 28.33 13.88 -0.40
N PRO A 186 28.90 12.83 -1.03
CA PRO A 186 28.11 11.71 -1.55
C PRO A 186 27.25 10.96 -0.51
N ASP A 187 27.74 10.83 0.72
CA ASP A 187 27.00 10.22 1.84
C ASP A 187 25.84 11.10 2.32
N GLN A 188 26.05 12.42 2.35
CA GLN A 188 25.01 13.40 2.61
C GLN A 188 23.94 13.41 1.52
N LEU A 189 24.33 13.36 0.24
CA LEU A 189 23.41 13.22 -0.89
C LEU A 189 22.59 11.94 -0.79
N ALA A 190 23.22 10.81 -0.45
CA ALA A 190 22.51 9.54 -0.24
C ALA A 190 21.48 9.63 0.90
N ALA A 191 21.80 10.37 1.97
CA ALA A 191 20.86 10.61 3.07
C ALA A 191 19.69 11.51 2.65
N VAL A 192 19.93 12.60 1.90
CA VAL A 192 18.87 13.50 1.41
C VAL A 192 18.00 12.82 0.36
N ALA A 193 18.62 12.01 -0.52
CA ALA A 193 17.92 11.29 -1.58
C ALA A 193 17.18 10.04 -1.06
N HIS A 194 17.21 9.73 0.24
CA HIS A 194 16.49 8.58 0.80
C HIS A 194 14.97 8.80 0.74
N GLN A 195 14.28 8.01 -0.08
CA GLN A 195 12.88 8.30 -0.46
C GLN A 195 11.81 7.64 0.41
N ARG A 196 12.13 6.53 1.10
CA ARG A 196 11.10 5.73 1.79
C ARG A 196 11.63 4.92 2.96
N GLY A 197 10.75 4.69 3.94
CA GLY A 197 11.05 3.90 5.12
C GLY A 197 11.99 4.60 6.11
N PRO A 198 12.21 4.01 7.28
CA PRO A 198 13.04 4.61 8.33
C PRO A 198 14.47 4.86 7.85
N ALA A 199 15.02 6.03 8.19
CA ALA A 199 16.41 6.38 7.94
C ALA A 199 17.14 6.66 9.26
N ARG A 200 18.34 6.11 9.41
CA ARG A 200 19.23 6.41 10.53
C ARG A 200 20.52 7.04 10.01
N VAL A 201 20.63 8.35 10.15
CA VAL A 201 21.81 9.13 9.74
C VAL A 201 22.68 9.41 10.97
N ILE A 202 23.86 8.79 11.04
CA ILE A 202 24.82 8.97 12.14
C ILE A 202 26.06 9.64 11.58
N ALA A 203 26.46 10.78 12.14
CA ALA A 203 27.65 11.50 11.68
C ALA A 203 28.35 12.28 12.81
N PRO A 204 29.67 12.53 12.71
CA PRO A 204 30.43 13.28 13.72
C PRO A 204 29.93 14.71 13.98
N ALA A 205 30.43 15.35 15.04
CA ALA A 205 30.21 16.78 15.24
C ALA A 205 30.81 17.59 14.08
N GLY A 206 30.10 18.64 13.64
CA GLY A 206 30.56 19.49 12.51
C GLY A 206 30.36 18.89 11.11
N SER A 207 29.80 17.68 10.97
CA SER A 207 29.62 17.01 9.67
C SER A 207 28.46 17.55 8.80
N GLY A 208 27.83 18.67 9.18
CA GLY A 208 26.72 19.25 8.43
C GLY A 208 25.37 18.53 8.55
N LYS A 209 25.10 17.75 9.61
CA LYS A 209 23.80 17.04 9.80
C LYS A 209 22.57 17.95 9.64
N THR A 210 22.62 19.18 10.15
CA THR A 210 21.53 20.16 10.03
C THR A 210 21.33 20.65 8.60
N ARG A 211 22.33 20.56 7.73
CA ARG A 211 22.20 20.87 6.29
C ARG A 211 21.58 19.71 5.50
N VAL A 212 21.61 18.50 6.06
CA VAL A 212 21.03 17.28 5.47
C VAL A 212 19.54 17.12 5.81
N LEU A 213 19.09 17.69 6.93
CA LEU A 213 17.68 17.70 7.37
C LEU A 213 16.94 18.93 6.82
#